data_AF-A0A6N7WIX7-F1
#
_entry.id   AF-A0A6N7WIX7-F1
#
_cell.length_a   1.000
_cell.length_b   1.000
_cell.length_c   1.000
_cell.angle_alpha   90.00
_cell.angle_beta   90.00
_cell.angle_gamma   90.00
#
_symmetry.space_group_name_H-M   'P 1'
#
loop_
_entity.id
_entity.type
_entity.pdbx_description
1 polymer ?
#
loop_
_entity_poly.entity_id
_entity_poly.type
_entity_poly.pdbx_seq_one_letter_code
_entity_poly.pdbx_strand_id
1 'polypeptide(L)'
;MNNLEKVSHETMVFMRGKYRLDEIGDGRDELKFKQGQKTVLTVYTHEDKFTFLIIFGIKEREIFEARRDEFSKDILNYYDDAKTYHDGKWIFIDVTEPAQLEEVKRLIQIKKKPNRKPFPKETAVYSKCGQRCDLCVHYTGTTEEQRAVMEPLLNKMWENNDWSMRCNGCYSDDCYCKDDPCNAKGCAPEKGIAECRECSEFPCIRATSADYRSMIHTQVHYADEITWGILPYVPWQYEGQQG
;
A
#
# COMPACT_ATOMS: atom_id res chain seq x y z
N MET A 1 -12.86 -4.65 -10.89
CA MET A 1 -12.35 -3.29 -10.65
C MET A 1 -12.26 -2.55 -11.96
N ASN A 2 -12.80 -1.34 -12.00
CA ASN A 2 -12.55 -0.38 -13.07
C ASN A 2 -11.10 0.16 -12.99
N ASN A 3 -10.68 0.97 -13.96
CA ASN A 3 -9.31 1.47 -14.01
C ASN A 3 -8.95 2.37 -12.81
N LEU A 4 -9.88 3.21 -12.33
CA LEU A 4 -9.64 4.08 -11.18
C LEU A 4 -9.48 3.28 -9.88
N GLU A 5 -10.29 2.25 -9.67
CA GLU A 5 -10.15 1.35 -8.51
C GLU A 5 -8.79 0.64 -8.52
N LYS A 6 -8.29 0.25 -9.70
CA LYS A 6 -6.93 -0.32 -9.83
C LYS A 6 -5.85 0.70 -9.51
N VAL A 7 -5.93 1.92 -10.08
CA VAL A 7 -4.98 3.02 -9.80
C VAL A 7 -4.93 3.32 -8.30
N SER A 8 -6.10 3.40 -7.68
CA SER A 8 -6.27 3.64 -6.25
C SER A 8 -5.60 2.55 -5.41
N HIS A 9 -5.95 1.29 -5.69
CA HIS A 9 -5.38 0.13 -4.99
C HIS A 9 -3.86 0.05 -5.13
N GLU A 10 -3.37 0.13 -6.37
CA GLU A 10 -1.94 0.00 -6.66
C GLU A 10 -1.11 1.15 -6.08
N THR A 11 -1.67 2.36 -6.02
CA THR A 11 -1.03 3.51 -5.38
C THR A 11 -0.81 3.24 -3.90
N MET A 12 -1.83 2.78 -3.18
CA MET A 12 -1.70 2.50 -1.75
C MET A 12 -0.75 1.32 -1.49
N VAL A 13 -0.84 0.25 -2.29
CA VAL A 13 0.09 -0.89 -2.22
C VAL A 13 1.52 -0.43 -2.42
N PHE A 14 1.79 0.38 -3.46
CA PHE A 14 3.13 0.90 -3.71
C PHE A 14 3.62 1.83 -2.60
N MET A 15 2.82 2.82 -2.23
CA MET A 15 3.19 3.84 -1.25
C MET A 15 3.44 3.23 0.12
N ARG A 16 2.53 2.39 0.61
CA ARG A 16 2.68 1.75 1.91
C ARG A 16 3.77 0.70 1.91
N GLY A 17 4.03 0.01 0.80
CA GLY A 17 5.02 -1.06 0.73
C GLY A 17 6.46 -0.56 0.64
N LYS A 18 6.66 0.56 -0.08
CA LYS A 18 7.99 1.16 -0.28
C LYS A 18 8.31 2.22 0.76
N TYR A 19 7.30 2.85 1.35
CA TYR A 19 7.50 4.02 2.19
C TYR A 19 6.84 3.90 3.57
N ARG A 20 7.58 4.37 4.58
CA ARG A 20 7.07 4.62 5.93
C ARG A 20 6.79 6.12 6.04
N LEU A 21 5.53 6.49 5.78
CA LEU A 21 5.01 7.86 5.73
C LEU A 21 3.68 7.93 6.49
N ASP A 22 3.35 9.13 6.94
CA ASP A 22 2.01 9.45 7.43
C ASP A 22 1.09 9.74 6.25
N GLU A 23 -0.16 9.33 6.35
CA GLU A 23 -1.25 9.58 5.40
C GLU A 23 -2.16 10.63 6.02
N ILE A 24 -2.10 11.87 5.53
CA ILE A 24 -2.85 13.00 6.06
C ILE A 24 -3.86 13.44 5.00
N GLY A 25 -5.10 12.98 5.14
CA GLY A 25 -6.21 13.46 4.32
C GLY A 25 -6.95 14.65 4.93
N ASP A 26 -7.69 15.37 4.10
CA ASP A 26 -8.47 16.56 4.48
C ASP A 26 -9.97 16.28 4.70
N GLY A 27 -10.37 15.02 4.57
CA GLY A 27 -11.76 14.57 4.64
C GLY A 27 -12.63 14.89 3.42
N ARG A 28 -12.06 15.40 2.32
CA ARG A 28 -12.81 15.79 1.11
C ARG A 28 -12.28 15.06 -0.13
N ASP A 29 -11.16 15.51 -0.68
CA ASP A 29 -10.60 15.02 -1.93
C ASP A 29 -9.07 14.94 -1.94
N GLU A 30 -8.40 15.37 -0.86
CA GLU A 30 -6.93 15.42 -0.79
C GLU A 30 -6.37 14.37 0.16
N LEU A 31 -5.31 13.67 -0.29
CA LEU A 31 -4.47 12.81 0.53
C LEU A 31 -3.00 13.19 0.40
N LYS A 32 -2.32 13.48 1.52
CA LYS A 32 -0.89 13.77 1.57
C LYS A 32 -0.11 12.63 2.20
N PHE A 33 0.94 12.16 1.52
CA PHE A 33 1.94 11.27 2.09
C PHE A 33 3.11 12.09 2.62
N LYS A 34 3.34 12.05 3.94
CA LYS A 34 4.28 12.93 4.64
C LYS A 34 5.36 12.17 5.40
N GLN A 35 6.57 12.76 5.43
CA GLN A 35 7.62 12.40 6.37
C GLN A 35 7.86 13.59 7.30
N GLY A 36 7.25 13.55 8.49
CA GLY A 36 7.18 14.72 9.37
C GLY A 36 6.49 15.88 8.64
N GLN A 37 7.15 17.03 8.54
CA GLN A 37 6.57 18.20 7.86
C GLN A 37 6.65 18.12 6.33
N LYS A 38 7.55 17.29 5.76
CA LYS A 38 7.80 17.23 4.32
C LYS A 38 6.76 16.36 3.62
N THR A 39 6.10 16.90 2.59
CA THR A 39 5.20 16.15 1.72
C THR A 39 6.01 15.48 0.61
N VAL A 40 5.80 14.17 0.42
CA VAL A 40 6.41 13.37 -0.65
C VAL A 40 5.50 13.34 -1.87
N LEU A 41 4.21 13.14 -1.64
CA LEU A 41 3.18 13.05 -2.67
C LEU A 41 1.88 13.64 -2.11
N THR A 42 1.15 14.37 -2.94
CA THR A 42 -0.26 14.68 -2.72
C THR A 42 -1.08 14.03 -3.82
N VAL A 43 -2.23 13.46 -3.49
CA VAL A 43 -3.18 12.92 -4.46
C VAL A 43 -4.51 13.61 -4.27
N TYR A 44 -5.04 14.17 -5.35
CA TYR A 44 -6.39 14.72 -5.43
C TYR A 44 -7.32 13.71 -6.10
N THR A 45 -8.50 13.52 -5.53
CA THR A 45 -9.52 12.60 -6.03
C THR A 45 -10.59 13.36 -6.80
N HIS A 46 -10.86 12.93 -8.02
CA HIS A 46 -11.94 13.43 -8.86
C HIS A 46 -12.87 12.28 -9.25
N GLU A 47 -14.03 12.57 -9.86
CA GLU A 47 -14.99 11.54 -10.27
C GLU A 47 -14.43 10.61 -11.36
N ASP A 48 -13.57 11.14 -12.24
CA ASP A 48 -13.08 10.47 -13.44
C ASP A 48 -11.57 10.20 -13.44
N LYS A 49 -10.83 10.70 -12.45
CA LYS A 49 -9.36 10.61 -12.38
C LYS A 49 -8.79 10.84 -10.98
N PHE A 50 -7.50 10.55 -10.83
CA PHE A 50 -6.68 11.05 -9.73
C PHE A 50 -5.64 12.03 -10.27
N THR A 51 -5.40 13.12 -9.56
CA THR A 51 -4.31 14.05 -9.89
C THR A 51 -3.20 13.95 -8.86
N PHE A 52 -2.03 13.50 -9.29
CA PHE A 52 -0.84 13.34 -8.47
C PHE A 52 0.00 14.62 -8.53
N LEU A 53 0.22 15.25 -7.38
CA LEU A 53 1.12 16.39 -7.24
C LEU A 53 2.44 15.95 -6.62
N ILE A 54 3.52 16.18 -7.37
CA ILE A 54 4.90 15.97 -6.93
C ILE A 54 5.66 17.30 -7.07
N ILE A 55 6.38 17.69 -6.01
CA ILE A 55 7.18 18.92 -6.00
C ILE A 55 8.67 18.57 -6.03
N PHE A 56 9.33 18.86 -7.15
CA PHE A 56 10.76 18.66 -7.33
C PHE A 56 11.57 19.90 -6.97
N GLY A 57 12.52 19.75 -6.04
CA GLY A 57 13.55 20.76 -5.79
C GLY A 57 14.64 20.70 -6.84
N ILE A 58 15.73 21.44 -6.61
CA ILE A 58 16.86 21.51 -7.56
C ILE A 58 17.45 20.11 -7.84
N LYS A 59 17.73 19.34 -6.79
CA LYS A 59 18.36 18.01 -6.92
C LYS A 59 17.46 17.00 -7.63
N GLU A 60 16.17 17.00 -7.33
CA GLU A 60 15.23 16.09 -8.00
C GLU A 60 15.07 16.42 -9.49
N ARG A 61 15.10 17.72 -9.86
CA ARG A 61 15.08 18.16 -11.25
C ARG A 61 16.34 17.74 -12.01
N GLU A 62 17.52 17.90 -11.43
CA GLU A 62 18.78 17.42 -12.04
C GLU A 62 18.72 15.92 -12.36
N ILE A 63 18.19 15.11 -11.43
CA ILE A 63 18.03 13.66 -11.61
C ILE A 63 17.00 13.35 -12.71
N PHE A 64 15.88 14.07 -12.73
CA PHE A 64 14.85 13.89 -13.76
C PHE A 64 15.40 14.29 -15.14
N GLU A 65 16.09 15.42 -15.24
CA GLU A 65 16.65 15.96 -16.48
C GLU A 65 17.69 15.02 -17.10
N ALA A 66 18.49 14.35 -16.27
CA ALA A 66 19.44 13.34 -16.71
C ALA A 66 18.79 12.02 -17.20
N ARG A 67 17.50 11.82 -16.95
CA ARG A 67 16.75 10.57 -17.23
C ARG A 67 15.49 10.80 -18.07
N ARG A 68 15.39 11.93 -18.77
CA ARG A 68 14.19 12.34 -19.52
C ARG A 68 13.78 11.33 -20.58
N ASP A 69 14.76 10.66 -21.18
CA ASP A 69 14.59 9.63 -22.20
C ASP A 69 13.91 8.35 -21.67
N GLU A 70 13.84 8.17 -20.34
CA GLU A 70 13.11 7.07 -19.70
C GLU A 70 11.59 7.32 -19.58
N PHE A 71 11.12 8.55 -19.82
CA PHE A 71 9.73 8.95 -19.59
C PHE A 71 8.97 9.19 -20.90
N SER A 72 7.66 8.91 -20.88
CA SER A 72 6.79 9.19 -22.01
C SER A 72 6.67 10.69 -22.31
N LYS A 73 6.22 11.00 -23.53
CA LYS A 73 5.95 12.39 -23.93
C LYS A 73 4.95 13.07 -23.00
N ASP A 74 3.97 12.34 -22.48
CA ASP A 74 2.95 12.91 -21.59
C ASP A 74 3.58 13.38 -20.27
N ILE A 75 4.44 12.56 -19.66
CA ILE A 75 5.19 12.96 -18.45
C ILE A 75 6.15 14.11 -18.73
N LEU A 76 6.82 14.10 -19.88
CA LEU A 76 7.69 15.21 -20.29
C LEU A 76 6.91 16.52 -20.44
N ASN A 77 5.71 16.47 -21.04
CA ASN A 77 4.85 17.64 -21.17
C ASN A 77 4.39 18.15 -19.80
N TYR A 78 3.91 17.27 -18.90
CA TYR A 78 3.56 17.65 -17.53
C TYR A 78 4.73 18.32 -16.79
N TYR A 79 5.95 17.79 -16.97
CA TYR A 79 7.14 18.40 -16.39
C TYR A 79 7.46 19.74 -17.06
N ASP A 80 7.52 19.84 -18.38
CA ASP A 80 7.97 21.05 -19.06
C ASP A 80 7.01 22.23 -18.79
N ASP A 81 5.70 21.96 -18.83
CA ASP A 81 4.64 22.95 -18.57
C ASP A 81 4.48 23.31 -17.08
N ALA A 82 5.02 22.48 -16.17
CA ALA A 82 4.90 22.70 -14.74
C ALA A 82 5.60 23.99 -14.27
N LYS A 83 4.89 24.73 -13.41
CA LYS A 83 5.37 25.98 -12.82
C LYS A 83 6.41 25.72 -11.73
N THR A 84 7.48 26.51 -11.74
CA THR A 84 8.48 26.54 -10.68
C THR A 84 8.18 27.67 -9.71
N TYR A 85 7.97 27.31 -8.44
CA TYR A 85 7.77 28.21 -7.31
C TYR A 85 9.03 28.24 -6.43
N HIS A 86 9.00 29.07 -5.39
CA HIS A 86 10.12 29.23 -4.45
C HIS A 86 10.52 27.93 -3.73
N ASP A 87 9.58 26.99 -3.57
CA ASP A 87 9.76 25.70 -2.88
C ASP A 87 10.00 24.52 -3.84
N GLY A 88 9.94 24.75 -5.15
CA GLY A 88 10.23 23.74 -6.17
C GLY A 88 9.32 23.84 -7.40
N LYS A 89 9.48 22.90 -8.32
CA LYS A 89 8.64 22.74 -9.50
C LYS A 89 7.48 21.81 -9.22
N TRP A 90 6.26 22.31 -9.38
CA TRP A 90 5.02 21.63 -9.03
C TRP A 90 4.45 20.93 -10.25
N ILE A 91 4.54 19.61 -10.27
CA ILE A 91 4.13 18.77 -11.39
C ILE A 91 2.82 18.10 -11.01
N PHE A 92 1.75 18.44 -11.73
CA PHE A 92 0.42 17.84 -11.58
C PHE A 92 0.22 16.83 -12.71
N ILE A 93 -0.08 15.59 -12.37
CA ILE A 93 -0.18 14.49 -13.34
C ILE A 93 -1.55 13.84 -13.17
N ASP A 94 -2.35 13.87 -14.21
CA ASP A 94 -3.64 13.20 -14.21
C ASP A 94 -3.45 11.71 -14.56
N VAL A 95 -4.06 10.85 -13.77
CA VAL A 95 -3.97 9.39 -13.89
C VAL A 95 -5.39 8.82 -13.91
N THR A 96 -5.73 8.19 -15.02
CA THR A 96 -7.00 7.49 -15.25
C THR A 96 -6.80 5.99 -15.41
N GLU A 97 -5.57 5.55 -15.72
CA GLU A 97 -5.25 4.14 -16.01
C GLU A 97 -3.99 3.64 -15.28
N PRO A 98 -3.93 2.35 -14.90
CA PRO A 98 -2.76 1.77 -14.22
C PRO A 98 -1.43 1.93 -14.97
N ALA A 99 -1.45 1.92 -16.30
CA ALA A 99 -0.23 2.08 -17.10
C ALA A 99 0.46 3.44 -16.86
N GLN A 100 -0.32 4.52 -16.66
CA GLN A 100 0.20 5.85 -16.35
C GLN A 100 0.83 5.89 -14.95
N LEU A 101 0.27 5.14 -14.00
CA LEU A 101 0.76 5.08 -12.63
C LEU A 101 2.21 4.55 -12.56
N GLU A 102 2.64 3.68 -13.46
CA GLU A 102 4.02 3.16 -13.49
C GLU A 102 5.08 4.26 -13.67
N GLU A 103 4.77 5.30 -14.45
CA GLU A 103 5.68 6.45 -14.60
C GLU A 103 5.66 7.35 -13.36
N VAL A 104 4.47 7.55 -12.77
CA VAL A 104 4.31 8.28 -11.51
C VAL A 104 5.09 7.62 -10.37
N LYS A 105 5.06 6.27 -10.27
CA LYS A 105 5.86 5.50 -9.31
C LYS A 105 7.37 5.81 -9.46
N ARG A 106 7.87 5.92 -10.70
CA ARG A 106 9.28 6.29 -10.97
C ARG A 106 9.59 7.74 -10.56
N LEU A 107 8.66 8.68 -10.78
CA LEU A 107 8.81 10.06 -10.32
C LEU A 107 8.82 10.17 -8.78
N ILE A 108 7.98 9.40 -8.09
CA ILE A 108 7.97 9.32 -6.62
C ILE A 108 9.32 8.78 -6.11
N GLN A 109 9.93 7.82 -6.80
CA GLN A 109 11.25 7.30 -6.44
C GLN A 109 12.37 8.32 -6.63
N ILE A 110 12.26 9.22 -7.62
CA ILE A 110 13.13 10.40 -7.73
C ILE A 110 12.90 11.34 -6.55
N LYS A 111 11.62 11.61 -6.20
CA LYS A 111 11.28 12.49 -5.08
C LYS A 111 11.82 12.01 -3.74
N LYS A 112 11.68 10.70 -3.51
CA LYS A 112 12.03 10.06 -2.26
C LYS A 112 12.46 8.63 -2.55
N LYS A 113 13.68 8.30 -2.14
CA LYS A 113 14.13 6.90 -2.07
C LYS A 113 13.24 6.12 -1.09
N PRO A 114 12.81 4.89 -1.44
CA PRO A 114 12.11 3.99 -0.51
C PRO A 114 12.81 3.94 0.84
N ASN A 115 12.03 4.06 1.91
CA ASN A 115 12.54 4.15 3.28
C ASN A 115 11.89 3.16 4.24
N ARG A 116 10.98 2.30 3.75
CA ARG A 116 10.41 1.23 4.56
C ARG A 116 11.43 0.10 4.69
N LYS A 117 11.64 -0.35 5.93
CA LYS A 117 12.44 -1.54 6.21
C LYS A 117 11.57 -2.78 5.97
N PRO A 118 12.10 -3.82 5.32
CA PRO A 118 11.40 -5.09 5.23
C PRO A 118 11.30 -5.73 6.62
N PHE A 119 10.28 -6.55 6.82
CA PHE A 119 10.19 -7.38 8.02
C PHE A 119 11.12 -8.60 7.88
N PRO A 120 11.64 -9.14 8.99
CA PRO A 120 12.40 -10.39 8.99
C PRO A 120 11.63 -11.50 8.27
N LYS A 121 12.34 -12.32 7.50
CA LYS A 121 11.75 -13.39 6.66
C LYS A 121 12.07 -14.79 7.19
N GLU A 122 13.11 -14.91 8.00
CA GLU A 122 13.69 -16.16 8.48
C GLU A 122 12.69 -16.98 9.31
N THR A 123 11.81 -16.28 10.02
CA THR A 123 10.76 -16.86 10.88
C THR A 123 9.36 -16.50 10.39
N ALA A 124 9.21 -16.04 9.14
CA ALA A 124 7.91 -15.62 8.61
C ALA A 124 6.98 -16.83 8.46
N VAL A 125 5.73 -16.67 8.88
CA VAL A 125 4.69 -17.70 8.75
C VAL A 125 3.66 -17.21 7.75
N TYR A 126 3.61 -17.85 6.59
CA TYR A 126 2.67 -17.48 5.53
C TYR A 126 1.39 -18.32 5.57
N SER A 127 0.26 -17.67 5.32
CA SER A 127 -1.05 -18.31 5.15
C SER A 127 -1.30 -18.72 3.70
N LYS A 128 -2.31 -19.57 3.47
CA LYS A 128 -2.83 -19.91 2.13
C LYS A 128 -3.33 -18.69 1.34
N CYS A 129 -3.73 -17.61 2.01
CA CYS A 129 -4.06 -16.34 1.35
C CYS A 129 -2.82 -15.53 0.93
N GLY A 130 -1.62 -16.00 1.30
CA GLY A 130 -0.34 -15.34 1.05
C GLY A 130 0.03 -14.23 2.03
N GLN A 131 -0.81 -13.93 3.02
CA GLN A 131 -0.53 -12.98 4.11
C GLN A 131 0.39 -13.59 5.18
N ARG A 132 0.98 -12.74 6.02
CA ARG A 132 1.85 -13.15 7.13
C ARG A 132 1.08 -13.33 8.42
N CYS A 133 0.86 -14.59 8.81
CA CYS A 133 0.28 -14.96 10.10
C CYS A 133 1.09 -14.44 11.26
N ASP A 134 2.42 -14.46 11.18
CA ASP A 134 3.28 -14.03 12.27
C ASP A 134 3.26 -12.50 12.52
N LEU A 135 2.54 -11.74 11.69
CA LEU A 135 2.27 -10.31 11.89
C LEU A 135 0.79 -10.04 12.28
N CYS A 136 -0.03 -11.10 12.40
CA CYS A 136 -1.44 -11.00 12.74
C CYS A 136 -1.65 -11.04 14.25
N VAL A 137 -2.51 -10.15 14.77
CA VAL A 137 -2.88 -10.11 16.20
C VAL A 137 -3.53 -11.40 16.69
N HIS A 138 -4.27 -12.08 15.80
CA HIS A 138 -4.98 -13.31 16.11
C HIS A 138 -4.11 -14.57 16.04
N TYR A 139 -2.93 -14.51 15.44
CA TYR A 139 -2.10 -15.70 15.32
C TYR A 139 -1.65 -16.19 16.70
N THR A 140 -1.76 -17.49 16.95
CA THR A 140 -1.43 -18.08 18.27
C THR A 140 0.05 -17.97 18.61
N GLY A 141 0.92 -17.90 17.60
CA GLY A 141 2.36 -17.65 17.79
C GLY A 141 2.73 -16.21 18.18
N THR A 142 1.79 -15.26 18.10
CA THR A 142 2.01 -13.88 18.54
C THR A 142 2.02 -13.82 20.08
N THR A 143 2.98 -13.10 20.67
CA THR A 143 3.07 -12.96 22.13
C THR A 143 2.13 -11.90 22.69
N GLU A 144 1.84 -11.94 24.00
CA GLU A 144 1.01 -10.91 24.64
C GLU A 144 1.65 -9.51 24.58
N GLU A 145 2.98 -9.42 24.65
CA GLU A 145 3.70 -8.16 24.50
C GLU A 145 3.53 -7.59 23.09
N GLN A 146 3.56 -8.45 22.06
CA GLN A 146 3.30 -8.02 20.69
C GLN A 146 1.85 -7.57 20.51
N ARG A 147 0.88 -8.28 21.11
CA ARG A 147 -0.54 -7.87 21.08
C ARG A 147 -0.75 -6.52 21.75
N ALA A 148 -0.14 -6.29 22.92
CA ALA A 148 -0.22 -5.01 23.63
C ALA A 148 0.28 -3.82 22.79
N VAL A 149 1.22 -4.04 21.86
CA VAL A 149 1.67 -3.03 20.90
C VAL A 149 0.70 -2.86 19.73
N MET A 150 0.15 -3.95 19.20
CA MET A 150 -0.71 -3.92 18.00
C MET A 150 -2.14 -3.46 18.29
N GLU A 151 -2.75 -3.91 19.39
CA GLU A 151 -4.16 -3.68 19.69
C GLU A 151 -4.56 -2.19 19.70
N PRO A 152 -3.82 -1.26 20.33
CA PRO A 152 -4.18 0.17 20.27
C PRO A 152 -4.19 0.74 18.85
N LEU A 153 -3.25 0.29 18.01
CA LEU A 153 -3.13 0.71 16.62
C LEU A 153 -4.27 0.12 15.77
N LEU A 154 -4.60 -1.14 16.02
CA LEU A 154 -5.71 -1.83 15.39
C LEU A 154 -7.07 -1.25 15.81
N ASN A 155 -7.25 -0.86 17.07
CA ASN A 155 -8.48 -0.21 17.54
C ASN A 155 -8.75 1.07 16.77
N LYS A 156 -7.73 1.91 16.62
CA LYS A 156 -7.83 3.14 15.85
C LYS A 156 -8.04 2.88 14.36
N MET A 157 -7.39 1.86 13.82
CA MET A 157 -7.49 1.53 12.40
C MET A 157 -8.84 0.89 12.07
N TRP A 158 -9.37 -0.01 12.88
CA TRP A 158 -10.51 -0.85 12.51
C TRP A 158 -11.79 -0.53 13.27
N GLU A 159 -11.74 0.43 14.21
CA GLU A 159 -12.88 0.78 15.07
C GLU A 159 -13.45 -0.44 15.81
N ASN A 160 -12.57 -1.38 16.15
CA ASN A 160 -12.87 -2.62 16.87
C ASN A 160 -12.01 -2.69 18.13
N ASN A 161 -12.58 -3.11 19.26
CA ASN A 161 -11.89 -3.26 20.54
C ASN A 161 -11.77 -4.71 21.02
N ASP A 162 -12.32 -5.68 20.28
CA ASP A 162 -12.19 -7.10 20.58
C ASP A 162 -11.22 -7.78 19.61
N TRP A 163 -10.02 -8.08 20.10
CA TRP A 163 -9.00 -8.83 19.38
C TRP A 163 -8.74 -10.20 20.02
N SER A 164 -9.67 -10.71 20.84
CA SER A 164 -9.50 -11.92 21.64
C SER A 164 -9.49 -13.22 20.82
N MET A 165 -9.98 -13.20 19.59
CA MET A 165 -9.95 -14.35 18.68
C MET A 165 -8.51 -14.84 18.47
N ARG A 166 -8.34 -16.17 18.43
CA ARG A 166 -7.05 -16.85 18.22
C ARG A 166 -7.17 -17.84 17.07
N CYS A 167 -6.17 -17.83 16.20
CA CYS A 167 -6.12 -18.64 14.98
C CYS A 167 -4.77 -19.34 14.86
N ASN A 168 -4.78 -20.66 14.64
CA ASN A 168 -3.59 -21.48 14.41
C ASN A 168 -3.06 -21.43 12.96
N GLY A 169 -3.66 -20.59 12.12
CA GLY A 169 -3.31 -20.46 10.70
C GLY A 169 -4.06 -21.44 9.79
N CYS A 170 -4.09 -21.12 8.49
CA CYS A 170 -4.90 -21.82 7.49
C CYS A 170 -4.41 -23.24 7.14
N TYR A 171 -3.22 -23.61 7.62
CA TYR A 171 -2.63 -24.94 7.45
C TYR A 171 -2.94 -25.90 8.61
N SER A 172 -3.49 -25.38 9.72
CA SER A 172 -3.92 -26.17 10.87
C SER A 172 -5.35 -26.69 10.66
N ASP A 173 -5.63 -27.88 11.20
CA ASP A 173 -6.98 -28.45 11.29
C ASP A 173 -7.90 -27.61 12.19
N ASP A 174 -7.32 -26.82 13.11
CA ASP A 174 -8.01 -25.89 14.00
C ASP A 174 -8.00 -24.44 13.45
N CYS A 175 -8.00 -24.29 12.13
CA CYS A 175 -8.18 -23.00 11.50
C CYS A 175 -9.55 -22.40 11.85
N TYR A 176 -9.58 -21.11 12.22
CA TYR A 176 -10.82 -20.40 12.56
C TYR A 176 -11.89 -20.47 11.45
N CYS A 177 -11.48 -20.39 10.19
CA CYS A 177 -12.37 -20.46 9.03
C CYS A 177 -12.44 -21.89 8.43
N LYS A 178 -12.46 -22.93 9.27
CA LYS A 178 -12.63 -24.32 8.81
C LYS A 178 -14.08 -24.62 8.42
N ASP A 179 -15.03 -24.15 9.21
CA ASP A 179 -16.46 -24.42 9.03
C ASP A 179 -17.11 -23.40 8.08
N ASP A 180 -16.58 -22.17 8.06
CA ASP A 180 -16.98 -21.09 7.13
C ASP A 180 -15.75 -20.55 6.39
N PRO A 181 -15.41 -21.09 5.21
CA PRO A 181 -14.21 -20.73 4.48
C PRO A 181 -14.17 -19.26 4.05
N CYS A 182 -13.05 -18.58 4.34
CA CYS A 182 -12.83 -17.23 3.84
C CYS A 182 -12.69 -17.21 2.31
N ASN A 183 -12.79 -16.02 1.70
CA ASN A 183 -12.77 -15.88 0.25
C ASN A 183 -11.56 -16.55 -0.43
N ALA A 184 -10.36 -16.42 0.15
CA ALA A 184 -9.16 -17.06 -0.36
C ALA A 184 -9.27 -18.61 -0.37
N LYS A 185 -9.83 -19.22 0.69
CA LYS A 185 -10.01 -20.67 0.79
C LYS A 185 -11.12 -21.20 -0.13
N GLY A 186 -12.12 -20.38 -0.45
CA GLY A 186 -13.13 -20.72 -1.46
C GLY A 186 -12.61 -20.58 -2.90
N CYS A 187 -11.91 -19.48 -3.19
CA CYS A 187 -11.47 -19.13 -4.55
C CYS A 187 -10.32 -20.00 -5.08
N ALA A 188 -9.33 -20.34 -4.25
CA ALA A 188 -8.16 -21.10 -4.71
C ALA A 188 -8.53 -22.49 -5.28
N PRO A 189 -9.36 -23.31 -4.61
CA PRO A 189 -9.83 -24.59 -5.16
C PRO A 189 -10.63 -24.46 -6.46
N GLU A 190 -11.48 -23.44 -6.60
CA GLU A 190 -12.24 -23.18 -7.84
C GLU A 190 -11.31 -22.91 -9.03
N LYS A 191 -10.15 -22.31 -8.77
CA LYS A 191 -9.09 -22.08 -9.76
C LYS A 191 -8.10 -23.26 -9.90
N GLY A 192 -8.29 -24.35 -9.16
CA GLY A 192 -7.41 -25.52 -9.18
C GLY A 192 -6.02 -25.30 -8.59
N ILE A 193 -5.86 -24.30 -7.72
CA ILE A 193 -4.60 -23.95 -7.05
C ILE A 193 -4.71 -24.17 -5.54
N ALA A 194 -3.58 -24.42 -4.87
CA ALA A 194 -3.57 -24.73 -3.45
C ALA A 194 -3.61 -23.48 -2.57
N GLU A 195 -2.99 -22.40 -3.03
CA GLU A 195 -2.88 -21.13 -2.31
C GLU A 195 -2.87 -19.93 -3.25
N CYS A 196 -3.21 -18.74 -2.73
CA CYS A 196 -3.31 -17.53 -3.53
C CYS A 196 -1.99 -17.16 -4.23
N ARG A 197 -0.84 -17.51 -3.66
CA ARG A 197 0.49 -17.19 -4.21
C ARG A 197 0.76 -17.85 -5.57
N GLU A 198 0.05 -18.92 -5.89
CA GLU A 198 0.13 -19.63 -7.17
C GLU A 198 -0.77 -19.00 -8.25
N CYS A 199 -1.66 -18.07 -7.87
CA CYS A 199 -2.57 -17.40 -8.79
C CYS A 199 -1.82 -16.35 -9.62
N SER A 200 -2.03 -16.34 -10.95
CA SER A 200 -1.48 -15.32 -11.85
C SER A 200 -2.00 -13.90 -11.57
N GLU A 201 -3.14 -13.78 -10.89
CA GLU A 201 -3.73 -12.50 -10.49
C GLU A 201 -3.30 -12.06 -9.08
N PHE A 202 -2.48 -12.85 -8.39
CA PHE A 202 -2.01 -12.51 -7.06
C PHE A 202 -0.90 -11.46 -7.12
N PRO A 203 -0.95 -10.41 -6.27
CA PRO A 203 -1.94 -10.13 -5.25
C PRO A 203 -3.15 -9.42 -5.86
N CYS A 204 -4.33 -10.01 -5.67
CA CYS A 204 -5.57 -9.37 -6.07
C CYS A 204 -6.19 -8.65 -4.86
N ILE A 205 -7.13 -7.73 -5.13
CA ILE A 205 -7.89 -7.03 -4.08
C ILE A 205 -8.60 -7.99 -3.13
N ARG A 206 -8.97 -9.19 -3.58
CA ARG A 206 -9.66 -10.19 -2.74
C ARG A 206 -8.71 -10.99 -1.84
N ALA A 207 -7.40 -10.87 -2.06
CA ALA A 207 -6.37 -11.50 -1.24
C ALA A 207 -5.94 -10.63 -0.04
N THR A 208 -6.42 -9.39 0.04
CA THR A 208 -6.25 -8.52 1.22
C THR A 208 -7.47 -8.60 2.13
N SER A 209 -7.25 -8.64 3.44
CA SER A 209 -8.34 -8.49 4.44
C SER A 209 -8.66 -7.02 4.70
N ALA A 210 -7.99 -6.11 3.98
CA ALA A 210 -8.06 -4.67 4.11
C ALA A 210 -8.45 -4.03 2.77
N ASP A 211 -9.33 -4.68 2.01
CA ASP A 211 -9.75 -4.30 0.67
C ASP A 211 -10.18 -2.82 0.57
N TYR A 212 -11.10 -2.36 1.42
CA TYR A 212 -11.52 -0.95 1.42
C TYR A 212 -10.41 -0.02 1.95
N ARG A 213 -9.60 -0.48 2.91
CA ARG A 213 -8.46 0.30 3.41
C ARG A 213 -7.31 0.34 2.43
N SER A 214 -7.30 -0.51 1.42
CA SER A 214 -6.27 -0.55 0.37
C SER A 214 -6.52 0.46 -0.75
N MET A 215 -7.56 1.29 -0.64
CA MET A 215 -7.87 2.37 -1.59
C MET A 215 -7.38 3.73 -1.07
N ILE A 216 -7.13 4.65 -2.01
CA ILE A 216 -6.95 6.07 -1.71
C ILE A 216 -8.16 6.56 -0.90
N HIS A 217 -7.88 7.32 0.15
CA HIS A 217 -8.85 7.82 1.11
C HIS A 217 -8.48 9.23 1.56
N THR A 218 -9.35 9.86 2.34
CA THR A 218 -9.12 11.20 2.91
C THR A 218 -9.08 11.20 4.45
N GLN A 219 -8.94 10.00 5.06
CA GLN A 219 -8.68 9.82 6.49
C GLN A 219 -7.23 10.16 6.88
N VAL A 220 -6.98 10.25 8.19
CA VAL A 220 -5.64 10.45 8.77
C VAL A 220 -5.14 9.15 9.40
N HIS A 221 -4.01 8.64 8.91
CA HIS A 221 -3.31 7.47 9.45
C HIS A 221 -1.82 7.75 9.61
N TYR A 222 -1.27 7.47 10.78
CA TYR A 222 0.16 7.64 11.03
C TYR A 222 0.96 6.40 10.60
N ALA A 223 2.26 6.60 10.38
CA ALA A 223 3.14 5.57 9.85
C ALA A 223 3.11 4.25 10.66
N ASP A 224 2.97 4.30 11.99
CA ASP A 224 2.89 3.09 12.83
C ASP A 224 1.52 2.40 12.75
N GLU A 225 0.44 3.16 12.64
CA GLU A 225 -0.92 2.63 12.42
C GLU A 225 -0.99 1.90 11.08
N ILE A 226 -0.38 2.45 10.04
CA ILE A 226 -0.27 1.77 8.74
C ILE A 226 0.55 0.48 8.91
N THR A 227 1.71 0.57 9.58
CA THR A 227 2.68 -0.53 9.71
C THR A 227 2.11 -1.75 10.42
N TRP A 228 1.34 -1.55 11.48
CA TRP A 228 0.83 -2.65 12.32
C TRP A 228 -0.67 -2.89 12.16
N GLY A 229 -1.42 -1.86 11.75
CA GLY A 229 -2.86 -1.93 11.59
C GLY A 229 -3.30 -2.37 10.20
N ILE A 230 -2.55 -2.05 9.15
CA ILE A 230 -2.95 -2.34 7.76
C ILE A 230 -2.02 -3.35 7.11
N LEU A 231 -0.71 -3.09 7.10
CA LEU A 231 0.24 -3.86 6.32
C LEU A 231 0.17 -5.38 6.58
N PRO A 232 -0.11 -5.89 7.80
CA PRO A 232 -0.16 -7.33 8.03
C PRO A 232 -1.19 -8.05 7.14
N TYR A 233 -2.17 -7.28 6.68
CA TYR A 233 -3.34 -7.74 5.96
C TYR A 233 -3.32 -7.35 4.47
N VAL A 234 -2.21 -6.78 3.98
CA VAL A 234 -2.00 -6.44 2.57
C VAL A 234 -0.87 -7.31 2.00
N PRO A 235 -1.13 -8.13 0.98
CA PRO A 235 -0.13 -9.01 0.38
C PRO A 235 1.11 -8.25 -0.13
N TRP A 236 2.26 -8.95 -0.17
CA TRP A 236 3.54 -8.49 -0.76
C TRP A 236 4.21 -7.26 -0.13
N GLN A 237 3.60 -6.63 0.88
CA GLN A 237 4.16 -5.47 1.58
C GLN A 237 5.47 -5.77 2.34
N TYR A 238 5.83 -7.05 2.47
CA TYR A 238 6.96 -7.54 3.25
C TYR A 238 7.99 -8.29 2.43
N GLU A 239 7.72 -8.44 1.13
CA GLU A 239 8.63 -9.10 0.23
C GLU A 239 9.61 -8.04 -0.26
N GLY A 240 10.82 -8.04 0.30
CA GLY A 240 11.95 -7.29 -0.28
C GLY A 240 11.99 -7.56 -1.79
N GLN A 241 12.22 -6.49 -2.58
CA GLN A 241 12.20 -6.51 -4.05
C GLN A 241 12.72 -7.85 -4.58
N GLN A 242 11.86 -8.61 -5.27
CA GLN A 242 12.40 -9.41 -6.35
C GLN A 242 12.98 -8.38 -7.33
N GLY A 243 14.30 -8.45 -7.51
CA GLY A 243 15.02 -7.62 -8.47
C GLY A 243 14.51 -7.89 -9.88
#